data_AF-A0A925L6N7-F1
#
_entry.id   AF-A0A925L6N7-F1
#
_cell.length_a   1.000
_cell.length_b   1.000
_cell.length_c   1.000
_cell.angle_alpha   90.00
_cell.angle_beta   90.00
_cell.angle_gamma   90.00
#
_symmetry.space_group_name_H-M   'P 1'
#
loop_
_entity.id
_entity.type
_entity.pdbx_description
1 polymer ?
#
loop_
_entity_poly.entity_id
_entity_poly.type
_entity_poly.pdbx_seq_one_letter_code
_entity_poly.pdbx_strand_id
1 'polypeptide(L)'
;MTVATRLRSLARGRVAVIGVPYLWLLAFFLLPFLIVMKISVSEMETVRFKDLLTFKDGMLQLSLRLGNYVFITEDALYFKTYLSSIKYAGVTTLLCLFIGYPFAYFMARAKATVQPALLMLVMLPFWTSFLLRVYAWKGLLSEHGWAFEFITATRLDHVLAAIGVIPAPGQLMNTPFSLVLG
;
A
#
# COMPACT_ATOMS: atom_id res chain seq x y z
N MET A 1 31.24 -13.97 47.56
CA MET A 1 29.99 -13.17 47.48
C MET A 1 30.01 -12.27 46.23
N THR A 2 30.45 -12.81 45.08
CA THR A 2 29.65 -13.39 43.98
C THR A 2 28.91 -12.37 43.11
N VAL A 3 29.67 -11.79 42.18
CA VAL A 3 29.29 -11.00 41.00
C VAL A 3 28.07 -11.56 40.23
N ALA A 4 27.81 -12.87 40.32
CA ALA A 4 26.68 -13.56 39.69
C ALA A 4 25.29 -13.00 40.08
N THR A 5 25.13 -12.47 41.30
CA THR A 5 23.84 -11.95 41.75
C THR A 5 23.52 -10.57 41.15
N ARG A 6 24.53 -9.75 40.85
CA ARG A 6 24.34 -8.44 40.19
C ARG A 6 24.02 -8.57 38.69
N LEU A 7 24.55 -9.59 38.02
CA LEU A 7 24.23 -9.85 36.60
C LEU A 7 22.76 -10.26 36.40
N ARG A 8 22.17 -10.99 37.36
CA ARG A 8 20.74 -11.41 37.32
C ARG A 8 19.73 -10.29 37.59
N SER A 9 20.11 -9.20 38.27
CA SER A 9 19.23 -8.04 38.47
C SER A 9 19.31 -7.06 37.30
N LEU A 10 20.51 -6.88 36.71
CA LEU A 10 20.71 -6.12 35.48
C LEU A 10 20.03 -6.76 34.26
N ALA A 11 20.03 -8.10 34.17
CA ALA A 11 19.30 -8.84 33.13
C ALA A 11 17.77 -8.71 33.29
N ARG A 12 17.24 -8.71 34.52
CA ARG A 12 15.79 -8.58 34.76
C ARG A 12 15.26 -7.17 34.46
N GLY A 13 16.01 -6.13 34.82
CA GLY A 13 15.65 -4.76 34.47
C GLY A 13 15.70 -4.51 32.97
N ARG A 14 16.77 -4.95 32.28
CA ARG A 14 16.91 -4.78 30.82
C ARG A 14 15.87 -5.58 30.03
N VAL A 15 15.62 -6.83 30.43
CA VAL A 15 14.62 -7.69 29.78
C VAL A 15 13.20 -7.20 30.07
N ALA A 16 12.91 -6.61 31.24
CA ALA A 16 11.59 -6.02 31.49
C ALA A 16 11.38 -4.72 30.70
N VAL A 17 12.39 -3.85 30.63
CA VAL A 17 12.31 -2.58 29.87
C VAL A 17 12.19 -2.81 28.36
N ILE A 18 12.80 -3.87 27.83
CA ILE A 18 12.63 -4.25 26.42
C ILE A 18 11.37 -5.11 26.25
N GLY A 19 11.10 -6.04 27.16
CA GLY A 19 10.01 -7.01 27.04
C GLY A 19 8.63 -6.39 27.09
N VAL A 20 8.40 -5.35 27.91
CA VAL A 20 7.09 -4.71 28.03
C VAL A 20 6.65 -4.03 26.71
N PRO A 21 7.46 -3.16 26.07
CA PRO A 21 7.12 -2.61 24.75
C PRO A 21 6.95 -3.67 23.67
N TYR A 22 7.80 -4.69 23.63
CA TYR A 22 7.71 -5.75 22.62
C TYR A 22 6.47 -6.62 22.81
N LEU A 23 6.10 -6.96 24.05
CA LEU A 23 4.88 -7.72 24.34
C LEU A 23 3.64 -6.90 24.00
N TRP A 24 3.65 -5.58 24.29
CA TRP A 24 2.60 -4.66 23.88
C TRP A 24 2.45 -4.59 22.36
N LEU A 25 3.56 -4.38 21.63
CA LEU A 25 3.59 -4.38 20.17
C LEU A 25 3.08 -5.69 19.60
N LEU A 26 3.55 -6.82 20.12
CA LEU A 26 3.15 -8.15 19.66
C LEU A 26 1.66 -8.37 19.92
N ALA A 27 1.15 -8.05 21.11
CA ALA A 27 -0.27 -8.19 21.43
C ALA A 27 -1.15 -7.36 20.48
N PHE A 28 -0.85 -6.07 20.31
CA PHE A 28 -1.63 -5.18 19.44
C PHE A 28 -1.45 -5.45 17.94
N PHE A 29 -0.34 -6.04 17.52
CA PHE A 29 -0.12 -6.48 16.15
C PHE A 29 -0.84 -7.81 15.85
N LEU A 30 -0.80 -8.76 16.79
CA LEU A 30 -1.36 -10.09 16.59
C LEU A 30 -2.90 -10.09 16.71
N LEU A 31 -3.46 -9.23 17.56
CA LEU A 31 -4.91 -9.13 17.79
C LEU A 31 -5.71 -8.86 16.50
N PRO A 32 -5.40 -7.82 15.67
CA PRO A 32 -6.12 -7.61 14.42
C PRO A 32 -5.90 -8.75 13.42
N PHE A 33 -4.71 -9.37 13.39
CA PHE A 33 -4.44 -10.51 12.52
C PHE A 33 -5.27 -11.74 12.89
N LEU A 34 -5.41 -12.02 14.19
CA LEU A 34 -6.29 -13.08 14.69
C LEU A 34 -7.77 -12.79 14.36
N ILE A 35 -8.22 -11.54 14.47
CA ILE A 35 -9.57 -11.15 14.05
C ILE A 35 -9.76 -11.43 12.55
N VAL A 36 -8.83 -11.02 11.69
CA VAL A 36 -8.90 -11.26 10.25
C VAL A 36 -8.87 -12.76 9.94
N MET A 37 -8.07 -13.55 10.65
CA MET A 37 -8.06 -15.01 10.51
C MET A 37 -9.42 -15.62 10.88
N LYS A 38 -10.04 -15.19 11.99
CA LYS A 38 -11.39 -15.66 12.37
C LYS A 38 -12.44 -15.25 11.33
N ILE A 39 -12.35 -14.03 10.77
CA ILE A 39 -13.25 -13.56 9.72
C ILE A 39 -13.05 -14.34 8.42
N SER A 40 -11.81 -14.56 8.02
CA SER A 40 -11.45 -15.28 6.78
C SER A 40 -11.96 -16.73 6.78
N VAL A 41 -12.10 -17.32 7.97
CA VAL A 41 -12.60 -18.69 8.17
C VAL A 41 -14.11 -18.72 8.47
N SER A 42 -14.74 -17.57 8.72
CA SER A 42 -16.17 -17.44 9.07
C SER A 42 -17.04 -17.17 7.84
N GLU A 43 -18.21 -17.81 7.80
CA GLU A 43 -19.24 -17.58 6.79
C GLU A 43 -19.87 -16.18 6.98
N MET A 44 -19.78 -15.34 5.94
CA MET A 44 -20.61 -14.14 5.84
C MET A 44 -21.95 -14.54 5.23
N GLU A 45 -23.02 -14.55 6.02
CA GLU A 45 -24.38 -14.56 5.50
C GLU A 45 -25.00 -13.17 5.68
N THR A 46 -25.05 -12.46 4.56
CA THR A 46 -25.87 -11.29 4.20
C THR A 46 -25.68 -10.00 5.00
N VAL A 47 -25.39 -10.00 6.30
CA VAL A 47 -25.03 -8.76 7.05
C VAL A 47 -24.31 -8.99 8.39
N ARG A 48 -24.03 -10.23 8.81
CA ARG A 48 -23.31 -10.51 10.08
C ARG A 48 -22.36 -11.70 9.93
N PHE A 49 -21.17 -11.58 10.53
CA PHE A 49 -20.24 -12.70 10.69
C PHE A 49 -20.89 -13.74 11.61
N LYS A 50 -21.01 -15.00 11.16
CA LYS A 50 -21.48 -16.07 12.03
C LYS A 50 -20.37 -16.43 13.01
N ASP A 51 -20.71 -16.52 14.30
CA ASP A 51 -19.78 -17.05 15.29
C ASP A 51 -19.41 -18.48 14.90
N LEU A 52 -18.11 -18.76 14.80
CA LEU A 52 -17.52 -20.06 14.42
C LEU A 52 -17.93 -21.22 15.36
N LEU A 53 -18.62 -20.91 16.45
CA LEU A 53 -19.10 -21.84 17.47
C LEU A 53 -20.57 -21.55 17.74
N THR A 54 -21.46 -22.19 16.98
CA THR A 54 -22.88 -22.23 17.33
C THR A 54 -23.15 -23.55 18.04
N PHE A 55 -23.41 -23.51 19.34
CA PHE A 55 -23.97 -24.65 20.07
C PHE A 55 -25.46 -24.73 19.74
N LYS A 56 -25.84 -25.63 18.85
CA LYS A 56 -27.24 -26.02 18.64
C LYS A 56 -27.34 -27.53 18.75
N ASP A 57 -28.22 -28.00 19.63
CA ASP A 57 -28.59 -29.41 19.79
C ASP A 57 -27.42 -30.39 20.08
N GLY A 58 -26.54 -30.01 21.02
CA GLY A 58 -25.52 -30.94 21.55
C GLY A 58 -24.39 -31.32 20.59
N MET A 59 -24.31 -30.70 19.41
CA MET A 59 -23.22 -30.90 18.45
C MET A 59 -22.55 -29.57 18.08
N LEU A 60 -21.23 -29.54 18.22
CA LEU A 60 -20.38 -28.45 17.76
C LEU A 60 -20.34 -28.46 16.22
N GLN A 61 -21.16 -27.62 15.59
CA GLN A 61 -21.10 -27.43 14.14
C GLN A 61 -20.05 -26.37 13.80
N LEU A 62 -18.91 -26.84 13.33
CA LEU A 62 -17.81 -26.02 12.80
C LEU A 62 -18.02 -25.83 11.29
N SER A 63 -18.66 -24.73 10.86
CA SER A 63 -18.86 -24.45 9.43
C SER A 63 -17.62 -23.78 8.82
N LEU A 64 -16.59 -24.59 8.54
CA LEU A 64 -15.40 -24.16 7.78
C LEU A 64 -15.73 -24.14 6.27
N ARG A 65 -16.03 -22.97 5.69
CA ARG A 65 -16.16 -22.81 4.23
C ARG A 65 -14.81 -22.46 3.59
N LEU A 66 -14.08 -23.49 3.18
CA LEU A 66 -12.94 -23.35 2.26
C LEU A 66 -13.36 -22.89 0.84
N GLY A 67 -14.67 -22.85 0.54
CA GLY A 67 -15.23 -22.40 -0.75
C GLY A 67 -14.99 -20.93 -1.08
N ASN A 68 -14.78 -20.04 -0.09
CA ASN A 68 -14.42 -18.64 -0.36
C ASN A 68 -13.07 -18.50 -1.07
N TYR A 69 -12.14 -19.43 -0.82
CA TYR A 69 -10.85 -19.44 -1.51
C TYR A 69 -10.98 -19.95 -2.96
N VAL A 70 -11.93 -20.86 -3.22
CA VAL A 70 -12.21 -21.37 -4.56
C VAL A 70 -12.91 -20.31 -5.43
N PHE A 71 -13.82 -19.52 -4.84
CA PHE A 71 -14.49 -18.41 -5.53
C PHE A 71 -13.50 -17.32 -6.02
N ILE A 72 -12.43 -17.07 -5.26
CA ILE A 72 -11.35 -16.14 -5.66
C ILE A 72 -10.54 -16.69 -6.85
N THR A 73 -10.40 -18.02 -6.95
CA THR A 73 -9.65 -18.66 -8.05
C THR A 73 -10.47 -18.85 -9.32
N GLU A 74 -11.80 -18.93 -9.22
CA GLU A 74 -12.70 -19.14 -10.37
C GLU A 74 -13.15 -17.84 -11.03
N ASP A 75 -13.20 -16.72 -10.30
CA ASP A 75 -13.64 -15.45 -10.84
C ASP A 75 -12.51 -14.72 -11.59
N ALA A 76 -12.65 -14.66 -12.91
CA ALA A 76 -11.74 -14.00 -13.83
C ALA A 76 -11.51 -12.52 -13.48
N LEU A 77 -12.44 -11.84 -12.80
CA LEU A 77 -12.30 -10.45 -12.38
C LEU A 77 -11.26 -10.30 -11.26
N TYR A 78 -11.27 -11.20 -10.27
CA TYR A 78 -10.30 -11.17 -9.17
C TYR A 78 -8.90 -11.49 -9.67
N PHE A 79 -8.76 -12.50 -10.53
CA PHE A 79 -7.49 -12.86 -11.14
C PHE A 79 -6.93 -11.71 -12.01
N LYS A 80 -7.79 -11.09 -12.84
CA LYS A 80 -7.39 -9.93 -13.66
C LYS A 80 -6.99 -8.72 -12.82
N THR A 81 -7.70 -8.46 -11.72
CA THR A 81 -7.38 -7.35 -10.82
C THR A 81 -6.04 -7.58 -10.13
N TYR A 82 -5.81 -8.80 -9.62
CA TYR A 82 -4.54 -9.17 -8.98
C TYR A 82 -3.35 -9.03 -9.94
N LEU A 83 -3.48 -9.54 -11.17
CA LEU A 83 -2.45 -9.41 -12.19
C LEU A 83 -2.22 -7.95 -12.58
N SER A 84 -3.27 -7.13 -12.63
CA SER A 84 -3.15 -5.71 -12.90
C SER A 84 -2.40 -4.97 -11.78
N SER A 85 -2.70 -5.27 -10.52
CA SER A 85 -1.96 -4.70 -9.37
C SER A 85 -0.48 -5.04 -9.41
N ILE A 86 -0.12 -6.29 -9.72
CA ILE A 86 1.29 -6.69 -9.89
C ILE A 86 1.93 -5.95 -11.05
N LYS A 87 1.23 -5.85 -12.19
CA LYS A 87 1.72 -5.11 -13.36
C LYS A 87 1.98 -3.64 -13.01
N TYR A 88 1.04 -2.96 -12.35
CA TYR A 88 1.23 -1.57 -11.95
C TYR A 88 2.37 -1.41 -10.95
N ALA A 89 2.45 -2.28 -9.93
CA ALA A 89 3.55 -2.26 -8.97
C ALA A 89 4.93 -2.47 -9.64
N GLY A 90 5.02 -3.38 -10.61
CA GLY A 90 6.23 -3.60 -11.39
C GLY A 90 6.62 -2.39 -12.24
N VAL A 91 5.66 -1.83 -12.99
CA VAL A 91 5.87 -0.65 -13.83
C VAL A 91 6.29 0.56 -13.00
N THR A 92 5.61 0.84 -11.89
CA THR A 92 5.95 1.97 -11.01
C THR A 92 7.30 1.77 -10.35
N THR A 93 7.65 0.56 -9.91
CA THR A 93 8.97 0.27 -9.33
C THR A 93 10.09 0.50 -10.34
N LEU A 94 9.93 0.02 -11.57
CA LEU A 94 10.91 0.22 -12.63
C LEU A 94 11.06 1.69 -12.99
N LEU A 95 9.96 2.43 -13.10
CA LEU A 95 9.96 3.86 -13.41
C LEU A 95 10.61 4.67 -12.28
N CYS A 96 10.30 4.36 -11.02
CA CYS A 96 10.93 4.94 -9.85
C CYS A 96 12.43 4.65 -9.80
N LEU A 97 12.87 3.43 -10.14
CA LEU A 97 14.29 3.10 -10.19
C LEU A 97 15.00 3.84 -11.33
N PHE A 98 14.37 3.88 -12.51
CA PHE A 98 14.92 4.54 -13.70
C PHE A 98 15.09 6.05 -13.51
N ILE A 99 14.18 6.71 -12.78
CA ILE A 99 14.28 8.15 -12.48
C ILE A 99 15.10 8.40 -11.23
N GLY A 100 14.89 7.62 -10.18
CA GLY A 100 15.54 7.79 -8.88
C GLY A 100 17.03 7.49 -8.90
N TYR A 101 17.47 6.48 -9.65
CA TYR A 101 18.88 6.12 -9.75
C TYR A 101 19.76 7.22 -10.37
N PRO A 102 19.45 7.76 -11.57
CA PRO A 102 20.22 8.86 -12.13
C PRO A 102 20.14 10.10 -11.25
N PHE A 103 18.98 10.40 -10.67
CA PHE A 103 18.83 11.53 -9.75
C PHE A 103 19.77 11.41 -8.53
N ALA A 104 19.80 10.23 -7.89
CA ALA A 104 20.70 9.96 -6.76
C ALA A 104 22.17 10.04 -7.18
N TYR A 105 22.51 9.52 -8.37
CA TYR A 105 23.86 9.60 -8.92
C TYR A 105 24.32 11.05 -9.17
N PHE A 106 23.47 11.88 -9.78
CA PHE A 106 23.79 13.30 -10.00
C PHE A 106 23.88 14.07 -8.69
N MET A 107 23.02 13.78 -7.72
CA MET A 107 23.05 14.41 -6.40
C MET A 107 24.33 14.04 -5.64
N ALA A 108 24.78 12.78 -5.72
CA ALA A 108 26.03 12.33 -5.09
C ALA A 108 27.28 12.98 -5.72
N ARG A 109 27.20 13.40 -6.99
CA ARG A 109 28.28 14.11 -7.70
C ARG A 109 28.15 15.63 -7.69
N ALA A 110 27.10 16.18 -7.07
CA ALA A 110 26.88 17.62 -7.01
C ALA A 110 27.87 18.30 -6.06
N LYS A 111 28.09 19.61 -6.25
CA LYS A 111 28.97 20.40 -5.37
C LYS A 111 28.41 20.41 -3.93
N ALA A 112 29.29 20.33 -2.94
CA ALA A 112 28.92 20.33 -1.52
C ALA A 112 28.05 21.53 -1.09
N THR A 113 28.11 22.66 -1.82
CA THR A 113 27.29 23.84 -1.57
C THR A 113 25.82 23.68 -1.98
N VAL A 114 25.52 22.89 -3.03
CA VAL A 114 24.15 22.73 -3.55
C VAL A 114 23.48 21.44 -3.06
N GLN A 115 24.26 20.47 -2.59
CA GLN A 115 23.76 19.19 -2.09
C GLN A 115 22.72 19.34 -0.95
N PRO A 116 22.89 20.22 0.05
CA PRO A 116 21.87 20.41 1.09
C PRO A 116 20.56 20.98 0.54
N ALA A 117 20.64 21.91 -0.42
CA ALA A 117 19.46 22.49 -1.06
C ALA A 117 18.70 21.47 -1.92
N LEU A 118 19.42 20.63 -2.66
CA LEU A 118 18.83 19.52 -3.44
C LEU A 118 18.14 18.51 -2.53
N LEU A 119 18.76 18.12 -1.40
CA LEU A 119 18.16 17.23 -0.42
C LEU A 119 16.89 17.84 0.18
N MET A 120 16.92 19.12 0.52
CA MET A 120 15.75 19.84 1.05
C MET A 120 14.60 19.86 0.03
N LEU A 121 14.88 20.11 -1.25
CA LEU A 121 13.88 20.13 -2.32
C LEU A 121 13.20 18.77 -2.50
N VAL A 122 13.92 17.67 -2.31
CA VAL A 122 13.38 16.29 -2.40
C VAL A 122 12.57 15.92 -1.17
N MET A 123 12.97 16.40 0.01
CA MET A 123 12.22 16.14 1.25
C MET A 123 10.93 16.99 1.36
N LEU A 124 10.87 18.16 0.71
CA LEU A 124 9.69 19.02 0.70
C LEU A 124 8.38 18.30 0.28
N PRO A 125 8.31 17.60 -0.86
CA PRO A 125 7.10 16.88 -1.25
C PRO A 125 6.74 15.74 -0.29
N PHE A 126 7.72 15.17 0.41
CA PHE A 126 7.46 14.15 1.44
C PHE A 126 6.74 14.73 2.67
N TRP A 127 6.99 16.00 3.02
CA TRP A 127 6.32 16.68 4.13
C TRP A 127 4.89 17.12 3.81
N THR A 128 4.47 17.04 2.54
CA THR A 128 3.10 17.37 2.16
C THR A 128 2.13 16.21 2.41
N SER A 129 0.95 16.53 2.95
CA SER A 129 -0.11 15.54 3.20
C SER A 129 -0.44 14.76 1.92
N PHE A 130 -0.52 13.44 2.03
CA PHE A 130 -0.88 12.56 0.92
C PHE A 130 -2.21 12.97 0.27
N LEU A 131 -3.20 13.40 1.08
CA LEU A 131 -4.49 13.85 0.56
C LEU A 131 -4.36 15.09 -0.34
N LEU A 132 -3.53 16.06 0.05
CA LEU A 132 -3.30 17.24 -0.78
C LEU A 132 -2.65 16.88 -2.11
N ARG A 133 -1.71 15.92 -2.11
CA ARG A 133 -1.09 15.41 -3.34
C ARG A 133 -2.11 14.75 -4.27
N VAL A 134 -2.99 13.90 -3.72
CA VAL A 134 -4.06 13.25 -4.50
C VAL A 134 -5.04 14.28 -5.07
N TYR A 135 -5.45 15.28 -4.27
CA TYR A 135 -6.35 16.33 -4.76
C TYR A 135 -5.70 17.25 -5.79
N ALA A 136 -4.41 17.58 -5.62
CA ALA A 136 -3.65 18.35 -6.59
C ALA A 136 -3.56 17.61 -7.92
N TRP A 137 -3.22 16.32 -7.92
CA TRP A 137 -3.23 15.49 -9.14
C TRP A 137 -4.62 15.39 -9.77
N LYS A 138 -5.67 15.18 -8.95
CA LYS A 138 -7.05 15.15 -9.43
C LYS A 138 -7.46 16.47 -10.09
N GLY A 139 -7.13 17.60 -9.49
CA GLY A 139 -7.38 18.92 -10.05
C GLY A 139 -6.56 19.18 -11.31
N LEU A 140 -5.32 18.71 -11.33
CA LEU A 140 -4.40 18.87 -12.46
C LEU A 140 -4.81 18.08 -13.72
N LEU A 141 -5.35 16.87 -13.52
CA LEU A 141 -5.87 16.00 -14.58
C LEU A 141 -7.35 16.24 -14.89
N SER A 142 -8.02 17.15 -14.17
CA SER A 142 -9.40 17.53 -14.46
C SER A 142 -9.51 18.27 -15.79
N GLU A 143 -10.71 18.35 -16.36
CA GLU A 143 -10.97 18.92 -17.70
C GLU A 143 -10.52 20.39 -17.88
N HIS A 144 -10.23 21.10 -16.79
CA HIS A 144 -9.69 22.48 -16.78
C HIS A 144 -8.31 22.59 -16.13
N GLY A 145 -7.65 21.47 -15.89
CA GLY A 145 -6.30 21.45 -15.32
C GLY A 145 -5.25 21.77 -16.38
N TRP A 146 -4.21 22.51 -16.01
CA TRP A 146 -3.16 22.90 -16.96
C TRP A 146 -2.44 21.70 -17.60
N ALA A 147 -2.31 20.56 -16.90
CA ALA A 147 -1.76 19.35 -17.53
C ALA A 147 -2.72 18.70 -18.51
N PHE A 148 -4.03 18.72 -18.23
CA PHE A 148 -5.06 18.23 -19.14
C PHE A 148 -5.04 19.01 -20.46
N GLU A 149 -5.04 20.34 -20.36
CA GLU A 149 -4.97 21.22 -21.53
C GLU A 149 -3.66 21.01 -22.31
N PHE A 150 -2.53 20.86 -21.62
CA PHE A 150 -1.25 20.58 -22.28
C PHE A 150 -1.24 19.24 -23.04
N ILE A 151 -1.76 18.16 -22.44
CA ILE A 151 -1.83 16.82 -23.05
C ILE A 151 -2.77 16.83 -24.27
N THR A 152 -3.90 17.53 -24.16
CA THR A 152 -4.88 17.66 -25.26
C THR A 152 -4.32 18.56 -26.38
N ALA A 153 -3.65 19.65 -26.03
CA ALA A 153 -3.02 20.57 -26.99
C ALA A 153 -1.88 19.90 -27.78
N THR A 154 -1.11 19.01 -27.14
CA THR A 154 -0.05 18.22 -27.79
C THR A 154 -0.59 17.00 -28.55
N ARG A 155 -1.92 16.77 -28.57
CA ARG A 155 -2.59 15.58 -29.12
C ARG A 155 -2.08 14.25 -28.56
N LEU A 156 -1.47 14.29 -27.38
CA LEU A 156 -0.90 13.12 -26.76
C LEU A 156 -2.01 12.18 -26.26
N ASP A 157 -3.19 12.73 -25.97
CA ASP A 157 -4.43 12.00 -25.66
C ASP A 157 -4.80 10.95 -26.73
N HIS A 158 -4.64 11.25 -28.02
CA HIS A 158 -4.88 10.30 -29.10
C HIS A 158 -3.85 9.17 -29.13
N VAL A 159 -2.59 9.45 -28.79
CA VAL A 159 -1.52 8.45 -28.69
C VAL A 159 -1.75 7.55 -27.48
N LEU A 160 -2.16 8.12 -26.34
CA LEU A 160 -2.48 7.36 -25.13
C LEU A 160 -3.73 6.48 -25.32
N ALA A 161 -4.72 6.96 -26.07
CA ALA A 161 -5.86 6.15 -26.48
C ALA A 161 -5.45 5.01 -27.43
N ALA A 162 -4.54 5.27 -28.39
CA ALA A 162 -4.04 4.24 -29.30
C ALA A 162 -3.21 3.16 -28.60
N ILE A 163 -2.48 3.50 -27.54
CA ILE A 163 -1.72 2.56 -26.69
C ILE A 163 -2.65 1.77 -25.74
N GLY A 164 -3.95 2.12 -25.68
CA GLY A 164 -4.94 1.46 -24.82
C GLY A 164 -4.79 1.80 -23.33
N VAL A 165 -4.06 2.87 -23.02
CA VAL A 165 -3.86 3.37 -21.66
C VAL A 165 -5.05 4.22 -21.19
N ILE A 166 -5.80 4.79 -22.15
CA ILE A 166 -7.02 5.58 -21.94
C ILE A 166 -8.14 5.02 -22.84
N PRO A 167 -9.39 4.89 -22.34
CA PRO A 167 -10.52 4.37 -23.12
C PRO A 167 -11.03 5.33 -24.21
N ALA A 168 -10.93 6.66 -24.00
CA ALA A 168 -11.30 7.67 -25.00
C ALA A 168 -10.44 8.95 -24.86
N PRO A 169 -10.14 9.66 -25.96
CA PRO A 169 -9.44 10.94 -25.91
C PRO A 169 -10.12 11.91 -24.94
N GLY A 170 -9.35 12.56 -24.07
CA GLY A 170 -9.89 13.45 -23.02
C GLY A 170 -10.41 12.78 -21.75
N GLN A 171 -10.45 11.44 -21.64
CA GLN A 171 -10.78 10.77 -20.37
C GLN A 171 -9.50 10.44 -19.58
N LEU A 172 -8.81 11.44 -19.04
CA LEU A 172 -7.57 11.20 -18.28
C LEU A 172 -7.84 10.72 -16.85
N MET A 173 -8.95 11.17 -16.25
CA MET A 173 -9.33 10.85 -14.87
C MET A 173 -10.06 9.51 -14.76
N ASN A 174 -9.83 8.76 -13.67
CA ASN A 174 -10.34 7.40 -13.43
C ASN A 174 -9.85 6.31 -14.41
N THR A 175 -8.64 6.50 -14.98
CA THR A 175 -8.02 5.54 -15.89
C THR A 175 -6.76 4.92 -15.31
N PRO A 176 -6.28 3.78 -15.88
CA PRO A 176 -4.97 3.21 -15.57
C PRO A 176 -3.82 4.22 -15.57
N PHE A 177 -3.89 5.23 -16.44
CA PHE A 177 -2.91 6.30 -16.53
C PHE A 177 -2.81 7.12 -15.24
N SER A 178 -3.97 7.54 -14.71
CA SER A 178 -4.04 8.32 -13.48
C SER A 178 -3.55 7.52 -12.26
N LEU A 179 -3.66 6.19 -12.29
CA LEU A 179 -3.18 5.32 -11.23
C LEU A 179 -1.65 5.14 -11.22
N VAL A 180 -0.99 5.27 -12.37
CA VAL A 180 0.47 5.17 -12.48
C VAL A 180 1.15 6.51 -12.18
N LEU A 181 0.47 7.64 -12.44
CA LEU A 181 1.00 8.98 -12.19
C LEU A 181 0.87 9.46 -10.73
N GLY A 182 -0.20 9.06 -10.04
CA GLY A 182 -0.50 9.49 -8.66
C GLY A 182 0.26 8.69 -7.60
#